data_AF-Q0UGF1-F1
#
_entry.id   AF-Q0UGF1-F1
#
_cell.length_a   1.000
_cell.length_b   1.000
_cell.length_c   1.000
_cell.angle_alpha   90.00
_cell.angle_beta   90.00
_cell.angle_gamma   90.00
#
_symmetry.space_group_name_H-M   'P 1'
#
loop_
_entity.id
_entity.type
_entity.pdbx_description
1 polymer ?
#
loop_
_entity_poly.entity_id
_entity_poly.type
_entity_poly.pdbx_seq_one_letter_code
_entity_poly.pdbx_strand_id
1 'polypeptide(L)'
;MQYFLPDLRAKKLSKHAKLHVRATNDIRRHLLLDKKEKIVWVFHQSTALRQLLSSMKDGTTTGVLPRDLILEVLHTIHNVLFPPDPGSQKLLRRLVRKHGWDKGLELDTTTPERKYKDPDISFKYFGQRLEELYDEMQTPTPHTWLHRRLKKREDARGSRGNSGNIL
;
A
#
# COMPACT_ATOMS: atom_id res chain seq x y z
N MET A 1 -14.21 8.06 -13.93
CA MET A 1 -14.60 7.12 -12.85
C MET A 1 -13.98 7.60 -11.56
N GLN A 2 -14.81 8.04 -10.61
CA GLN A 2 -14.36 8.47 -9.28
C GLN A 2 -14.27 7.21 -8.41
N TYR A 3 -13.08 6.66 -8.25
CA TYR A 3 -12.84 5.49 -7.39
C TYR A 3 -12.98 5.92 -5.93
N PHE A 4 -14.21 5.88 -5.42
CA PHE A 4 -14.45 5.92 -3.99
C PHE A 4 -14.13 4.50 -3.48
N LEU A 5 -12.92 4.29 -2.97
CA LEU A 5 -12.56 3.11 -2.17
C LEU A 5 -12.65 3.50 -0.69
N PRO A 6 -13.86 3.73 -0.13
CA PRO A 6 -14.05 4.37 1.19
C PRO A 6 -13.42 3.63 2.36
N ASP A 7 -12.93 2.42 2.11
CA ASP A 7 -12.59 1.49 3.16
C ASP A 7 -11.16 0.96 3.15
N LEU A 8 -10.33 1.43 2.21
CA LEU A 8 -8.94 0.99 2.07
C LEU A 8 -7.98 1.63 3.09
N ARG A 9 -8.31 1.56 4.38
CA ARG A 9 -7.50 2.15 5.45
C ARG A 9 -6.36 1.22 5.84
N ALA A 10 -5.20 1.77 6.19
CA ALA A 10 -4.04 1.00 6.67
C ALA A 10 -4.40 0.09 7.87
N LYS A 11 -5.29 0.57 8.75
CA LYS A 11 -5.80 -0.20 9.88
C LYS A 11 -6.61 -1.43 9.44
N LYS A 12 -7.42 -1.30 8.38
CA LYS A 12 -8.23 -2.40 7.83
C LYS A 12 -7.37 -3.40 7.09
N LEU A 13 -6.40 -2.94 6.29
CA LEU A 13 -5.39 -3.80 5.67
C LEU A 13 -4.64 -4.64 6.71
N SER A 14 -4.25 -4.01 7.83
CA SER A 14 -3.56 -4.70 8.92
C SER A 14 -4.45 -5.70 9.67
N LYS A 15 -5.74 -5.38 9.86
CA LYS A 15 -6.65 -6.19 10.68
C LYS A 15 -7.34 -7.31 9.90
N HIS A 16 -7.83 -7.03 8.70
CA HIS A 16 -8.64 -7.95 7.89
C HIS A 16 -7.75 -8.80 6.98
N ALA A 17 -6.86 -8.17 6.20
CA ALA A 17 -5.98 -8.88 5.27
C ALA A 17 -4.67 -9.36 5.92
N LYS A 18 -4.44 -9.03 7.20
CA LYS A 18 -3.20 -9.32 7.94
C LYS A 18 -1.94 -8.81 7.23
N LEU A 19 -2.07 -7.67 6.53
CA LEU A 19 -0.97 -7.06 5.80
C LEU A 19 -0.12 -6.17 6.72
N HIS A 20 1.18 -6.20 6.52
CA HIS A 20 2.14 -5.35 7.20
C HIS A 20 2.46 -4.13 6.33
N VAL A 21 2.07 -2.95 6.81
CA VAL A 21 2.44 -1.69 6.16
C VAL A 21 3.89 -1.36 6.48
N ARG A 22 4.75 -1.27 5.46
CA ARG A 22 6.18 -0.95 5.61
C ARG A 22 6.57 0.30 4.83
N ALA A 23 7.48 1.07 5.41
CA ALA A 23 8.07 2.24 4.75
C ALA A 23 8.97 1.83 3.57
N THR A 24 8.98 2.65 2.53
CA THR A 24 9.98 2.60 1.45
C THR A 24 10.43 4.00 1.05
N ASN A 25 11.67 4.11 0.57
CA ASN A 25 12.22 5.32 -0.06
C ASN A 25 12.08 5.28 -1.60
N ASP A 26 11.52 4.21 -2.16
CA ASP A 26 11.33 4.06 -3.60
C ASP A 26 9.86 4.33 -3.96
N ILE A 27 9.60 5.46 -4.62
CA ILE A 27 8.24 5.85 -5.03
C ILE A 27 7.59 4.81 -5.95
N ARG A 28 8.40 4.07 -6.73
CA ARG A 28 7.90 3.00 -7.62
C ARG A 28 7.35 1.82 -6.84
N ARG A 29 7.68 1.69 -5.55
CA ARG A 29 7.13 0.67 -4.65
C ARG A 29 5.95 1.16 -3.83
N HIS A 30 5.54 2.42 -3.96
CA HIS A 30 4.38 2.94 -3.25
C HIS A 30 3.10 2.14 -3.58
N LEU A 31 2.39 1.66 -2.57
CA LEU A 31 1.22 0.76 -2.64
C LEU A 31 1.50 -0.61 -3.27
N LEU A 32 2.76 -1.02 -3.42
CA LEU A 32 3.09 -2.34 -3.96
C LEU A 32 2.76 -3.42 -2.93
N LEU A 33 1.88 -4.35 -3.30
CA LEU A 33 1.49 -5.50 -2.49
C LEU A 33 2.43 -6.69 -2.76
N ASP A 34 3.15 -7.11 -1.72
CA ASP A 34 3.82 -8.40 -1.67
C ASP A 34 2.90 -9.41 -0.99
N LYS A 35 2.21 -10.24 -1.79
CA LYS A 35 1.27 -11.25 -1.28
C LYS A 35 1.98 -12.36 -0.49
N LYS A 36 3.25 -12.65 -0.81
CA LYS A 36 4.02 -13.72 -0.19
C LYS A 36 4.44 -13.34 1.22
N GLU A 37 5.01 -12.15 1.36
CA GLU A 37 5.47 -11.62 2.65
C GLU A 37 4.35 -10.88 3.41
N LYS A 38 3.17 -10.73 2.79
CA LYS A 38 2.03 -9.95 3.28
C LYS A 38 2.45 -8.53 3.64
N ILE A 39 3.21 -7.88 2.76
CA ILE A 39 3.72 -6.52 2.96
C ILE A 39 3.05 -5.59 1.96
N VAL A 40 2.66 -4.40 2.42
CA VAL A 40 2.33 -3.27 1.54
C VAL A 40 3.40 -2.21 1.73
N TRP A 41 4.11 -1.89 0.65
CA TRP A 41 5.13 -0.87 0.67
C TRP A 41 4.50 0.52 0.53
N VAL A 42 4.85 1.45 1.41
CA VAL A 42 4.33 2.81 1.42
C VAL A 42 5.50 3.78 1.41
N PHE A 43 5.60 4.56 0.33
CA PHE A 43 6.53 5.67 0.29
C PHE A 43 6.21 6.65 1.42
N HIS A 44 7.20 7.01 2.23
CA HIS A 44 6.95 7.75 3.47
C HIS A 44 7.55 9.17 3.50
N GLN A 45 8.46 9.54 2.59
CA GLN A 45 9.18 10.81 2.65
C GLN A 45 8.30 11.99 2.17
N SER A 46 7.23 12.30 2.91
CA SER A 46 6.27 13.35 2.52
C SER A 46 6.87 14.75 2.56
N THR A 47 7.84 15.03 3.45
CA THR A 47 8.54 16.32 3.52
C THR A 47 9.24 16.62 2.20
N ALA A 48 9.94 15.63 1.63
CA ALA A 48 10.63 15.77 0.35
C ALA A 48 9.64 16.04 -0.80
N LEU A 49 8.50 15.33 -0.80
CA LEU A 49 7.43 15.55 -1.79
C LEU A 49 6.81 16.94 -1.69
N ARG A 50 6.52 17.42 -0.47
CA ARG A 50 5.99 18.76 -0.23
C ARG A 50 6.99 19.85 -0.66
N GLN A 51 8.27 19.66 -0.35
CA GLN A 51 9.34 20.56 -0.82
C GLN A 51 9.43 20.60 -2.34
N LEU A 52 9.34 19.44 -3.01
CA LEU A 52 9.28 19.37 -4.47
C LEU A 52 8.07 20.15 -5.00
N LEU A 53 6.88 19.97 -4.43
CA LEU A 53 5.69 20.74 -4.84
C LEU A 53 5.87 22.25 -4.66
N SER A 54 6.46 22.70 -3.53
CA SER A 54 6.74 24.11 -3.28
C SER A 54 7.74 24.69 -4.28
N SER A 55 8.70 23.88 -4.76
CA SER A 55 9.69 24.30 -5.75
C SER A 55 9.14 24.35 -7.18
N MET A 56 8.04 23.65 -7.46
CA MET A 56 7.41 23.63 -8.78
C MET A 56 6.63 24.94 -9.01
N LYS A 57 7.18 25.77 -9.91
CA LYS A 57 6.46 26.94 -10.44
C LYS A 57 5.28 26.46 -11.30
N ASP A 58 4.20 27.24 -11.28
CA ASP A 58 3.00 26.94 -12.07
C ASP A 58 3.37 26.83 -13.57
N GLY A 59 3.14 25.66 -14.16
CA GLY A 59 3.35 25.42 -15.59
C GLY A 59 4.76 25.01 -16.02
N THR A 60 5.72 24.81 -15.10
CA THR A 60 7.06 24.32 -15.47
C THR A 60 7.25 22.85 -15.07
N THR A 61 7.32 21.95 -16.05
CA THR A 61 7.56 20.50 -15.86
C THR A 61 9.03 20.16 -15.62
N THR A 62 9.80 21.04 -14.97
CA THR A 62 11.25 20.86 -14.75
C THR A 62 11.60 19.98 -13.55
N GLY A 63 10.60 19.35 -12.92
CA GLY A 63 10.80 18.46 -11.79
C GLY A 63 11.20 17.03 -12.20
N VAL A 64 11.97 16.36 -11.34
CA VAL A 64 12.35 14.93 -11.49
C VAL A 64 11.13 14.00 -11.49
N LEU A 65 10.00 14.45 -10.95
CA LEU A 65 8.74 13.71 -10.88
C LEU A 65 7.57 14.56 -11.40
N PRO A 66 6.58 13.97 -12.10
CA PRO A 66 5.36 14.66 -12.46
C PRO A 66 4.61 15.18 -11.23
N ARG A 67 4.10 16.41 -11.30
CA ARG A 67 3.36 17.02 -10.20
C ARG A 67 2.15 16.18 -9.77
N ASP A 68 1.42 15.62 -10.73
CA ASP A 68 0.24 14.78 -10.48
C ASP A 68 0.60 13.50 -9.71
N LEU A 69 1.75 12.90 -10.00
CA LEU A 69 2.23 11.73 -9.28
C LEU A 69 2.47 12.06 -7.80
N ILE A 70 3.08 13.22 -7.53
CA ILE A 70 3.36 13.66 -6.15
C ILE A 70 2.05 13.87 -5.38
N LEU A 71 1.09 14.56 -6.00
CA LEU A 71 -0.23 14.75 -5.41
C LEU A 71 -0.93 13.42 -5.16
N GLU A 72 -0.85 12.48 -6.10
CA GLU A 72 -1.47 11.17 -5.96
C GLU A 72 -0.86 10.41 -4.76
N VAL A 73 0.47 10.40 -4.60
CA VAL A 73 1.13 9.79 -3.43
C VAL A 73 0.70 10.45 -2.11
N LEU A 74 0.69 11.78 -2.04
CA LEU A 74 0.27 12.47 -0.82
C LEU A 74 -1.20 12.17 -0.49
N HIS A 75 -2.05 12.12 -1.53
CA HIS A 75 -3.46 11.83 -1.36
C HIS A 75 -3.72 10.39 -0.92
N THR A 76 -3.07 9.40 -1.51
CA THR A 76 -3.21 8.00 -1.08
C THR A 76 -2.74 7.80 0.36
N ILE A 77 -1.70 8.50 0.80
CA ILE A 77 -1.25 8.44 2.21
C ILE A 77 -2.27 9.10 3.13
N HIS A 78 -2.62 10.36 2.89
CA HIS A 78 -3.37 11.17 3.86
C HIS A 78 -4.90 11.05 3.76
N ASN A 79 -5.44 10.57 2.63
CA ASN A 79 -6.89 10.49 2.42
C ASN A 79 -7.37 9.04 2.28
N VAL A 80 -6.52 8.12 1.81
CA VAL A 80 -6.89 6.71 1.63
C VAL A 80 -6.39 5.84 2.79
N LEU A 81 -5.06 5.77 2.99
CA LEU A 81 -4.45 4.90 3.99
C LEU A 81 -4.61 5.43 5.42
N PHE A 82 -4.38 6.73 5.61
CA PHE A 82 -4.42 7.39 6.91
C PHE A 82 -5.30 8.65 6.88
N PRO A 83 -6.62 8.52 6.64
CA PRO A 83 -7.55 9.64 6.66
C PRO A 83 -7.50 10.40 8.00
N PRO A 84 -8.04 11.64 8.08
CA PRO A 84 -8.03 12.48 9.28
C PRO A 84 -8.97 11.97 10.40
N ASP A 85 -9.12 10.64 10.54
CA ASP A 85 -9.82 10.01 11.64
C ASP A 85 -8.86 9.66 12.81
N PRO A 86 -9.32 9.70 14.07
CA PRO A 86 -8.46 9.49 15.23
C PRO A 86 -7.70 8.15 15.23
N GLY A 87 -8.31 7.10 14.66
CA GLY A 87 -7.73 5.76 14.63
C GLY A 87 -6.59 5.65 13.62
N SER A 88 -6.80 6.19 12.44
CA SER A 88 -5.79 6.28 11.37
C SER A 88 -4.61 7.16 11.78
N GLN A 89 -4.89 8.33 12.36
CA GLN A 89 -3.86 9.24 12.84
C GLN A 89 -3.06 8.66 14.02
N LYS A 90 -3.69 7.90 14.92
CA LYS A 90 -2.98 7.17 15.98
C LYS A 90 -2.03 6.12 15.42
N LEU A 91 -2.42 5.41 14.36
CA LEU A 91 -1.56 4.44 13.69
C LEU A 91 -0.39 5.14 12.99
N LEU A 92 -0.65 6.23 12.27
CA LEU A 92 0.38 7.02 11.58
C LEU A 92 1.45 7.53 12.56
N ARG A 93 1.04 8.15 13.68
CA ARG A 93 1.97 8.59 14.74
C ARG A 93 2.81 7.45 15.31
N ARG A 94 2.23 6.25 15.44
CA ARG A 94 2.98 5.07 15.87
C ARG A 94 4.04 4.68 14.84
N LEU A 95 3.74 4.72 13.55
CA LEU A 95 4.67 4.40 12.46
C LEU A 95 5.84 5.42 12.41
N VAL A 96 5.54 6.70 12.54
CA VAL A 96 6.56 7.77 12.62
C VAL A 96 7.47 7.56 13.82
N ARG A 97 6.90 7.41 15.03
CA ARG A 97 7.71 7.30 16.25
C ARG A 97 8.49 5.99 16.38
N LYS A 98 7.91 4.85 15.99
CA LYS A 98 8.50 3.52 16.24
C LYS A 98 9.18 2.88 15.03
N HIS A 99 8.80 3.28 13.82
CA HIS A 99 9.26 2.63 12.59
C HIS A 99 10.04 3.58 11.67
N GLY A 100 10.40 4.77 12.16
CA GLY A 100 11.26 5.71 11.44
C GLY A 100 10.62 6.33 10.19
N TRP A 101 9.30 6.38 10.13
CA TRP A 101 8.61 7.08 9.04
C TRP A 101 8.87 8.59 9.15
N ASP A 102 8.69 9.30 8.04
CA ASP A 102 8.99 10.72 8.00
C ASP A 102 8.08 11.50 8.94
N LYS A 103 8.65 12.43 9.71
CA LYS A 103 7.90 13.27 10.64
C LYS A 103 6.95 14.21 9.91
N GLY A 104 7.25 14.56 8.65
CA GLY A 104 6.37 15.37 7.80
C GLY A 104 5.02 14.72 7.51
N LEU A 105 4.82 13.44 7.82
CA LEU A 105 3.52 12.78 7.74
C LEU A 105 2.57 13.16 8.87
N GLU A 106 3.08 13.68 9.99
CA GLU A 106 2.25 14.19 11.08
C GLU A 106 1.86 15.66 10.89
N LEU A 107 2.42 16.34 9.87
CA LEU A 107 2.07 17.72 9.56
C LEU A 107 0.59 17.83 9.21
N ASP A 108 -0.03 18.88 9.72
CA ASP A 108 -1.46 19.13 9.54
C ASP A 108 -1.77 19.34 8.06
N THR A 109 -2.62 18.46 7.51
CA THR A 109 -3.05 18.46 6.09
C THR A 109 -3.98 19.62 5.75
N THR A 110 -4.14 20.58 6.67
CA THR A 110 -4.90 21.82 6.50
C THR A 110 -4.25 22.78 5.50
N THR A 111 -2.96 22.61 5.20
CA THR A 111 -2.31 23.34 4.11
C THR A 111 -2.69 22.68 2.79
N PRO A 112 -3.42 23.36 1.88
CA PRO A 112 -3.80 22.76 0.62
C PRO A 112 -2.54 22.48 -0.21
N GLU A 113 -2.19 21.20 -0.32
CA GLU A 113 -1.16 20.70 -1.25
C GLU A 113 -1.56 21.00 -2.70
N ARG A 114 -2.87 21.20 -2.92
CA ARG A 114 -3.45 21.57 -4.20
C ARG A 114 -3.45 23.07 -4.43
N LYS A 115 -3.01 23.49 -5.61
CA LYS A 115 -3.24 24.83 -6.14
C LYS A 115 -4.58 24.86 -6.88
N TYR A 116 -5.18 26.05 -7.03
CA TYR A 116 -6.47 26.22 -7.73
C TYR A 116 -6.50 25.66 -9.15
N LYS A 117 -5.35 25.62 -9.84
CA LYS A 117 -5.20 25.08 -11.20
C LYS A 117 -4.85 23.59 -11.25
N ASP A 118 -4.74 22.92 -10.10
CA ASP A 118 -4.40 21.51 -10.09
C ASP A 118 -5.58 20.69 -10.63
N PRO A 119 -5.30 19.64 -11.44
CA PRO A 119 -6.34 18.74 -11.88
C PRO A 119 -6.98 18.01 -10.69
N ASP A 120 -8.22 17.59 -10.86
CA ASP A 120 -8.82 16.64 -9.93
C ASP A 120 -7.93 15.40 -9.79
N ILE A 121 -7.84 14.87 -8.56
CA ILE A 121 -7.02 13.69 -8.33
C ILE A 121 -7.64 12.51 -9.06
N SER A 122 -6.97 12.14 -10.14
CA SER A 122 -7.15 10.88 -10.83
C SER A 122 -6.10 9.90 -10.33
N PHE A 123 -6.49 8.64 -10.11
CA PHE A 123 -5.57 7.59 -9.69
C PHE A 123 -4.84 6.97 -10.90
N LYS A 124 -4.17 7.82 -11.68
CA LYS A 124 -3.51 7.43 -12.93
C LYS A 124 -2.32 6.52 -12.67
N TYR A 125 -1.60 6.74 -11.57
CA TYR A 125 -0.35 6.02 -11.30
C TYR A 125 -0.54 4.80 -10.41
N PHE A 126 -1.45 4.87 -9.44
CA PHE A 126 -1.64 3.84 -8.41
C PHE A 126 -3.03 3.22 -8.39
N GLY A 127 -3.93 3.56 -9.33
CA GLY A 127 -5.28 3.01 -9.41
C GLY A 127 -5.31 1.48 -9.38
N GLN A 128 -4.53 0.83 -10.26
CA GLN A 128 -4.43 -0.64 -10.30
C GLN A 128 -3.93 -1.23 -8.96
N ARG A 129 -2.99 -0.58 -8.29
CA ARG A 129 -2.48 -1.07 -6.99
C ARG A 129 -3.49 -0.90 -5.88
N LEU A 130 -4.27 0.18 -5.91
CA LEU A 130 -5.37 0.39 -4.97
C LEU A 130 -6.48 -0.66 -5.16
N GLU A 131 -6.79 -1.02 -6.42
CA GLU A 131 -7.72 -2.11 -6.73
C GLU A 131 -7.18 -3.45 -6.20
N GLU A 132 -5.91 -3.79 -6.47
CA GLU A 132 -5.30 -5.02 -5.95
C GLU A 132 -5.32 -5.11 -4.42
N LEU A 133 -5.07 -3.98 -3.74
CA LEU A 133 -5.17 -3.89 -2.28
C LEU A 133 -6.61 -4.04 -1.79
N TYR A 134 -7.57 -3.49 -2.53
CA TYR A 134 -8.98 -3.61 -2.21
C TYR A 134 -9.45 -5.05 -2.34
N ASP A 135 -9.07 -5.72 -3.43
CA ASP A 135 -9.37 -7.13 -3.66
C ASP A 135 -8.77 -8.02 -2.58
N GLU A 136 -7.50 -7.82 -2.21
CA GLU A 136 -6.86 -8.58 -1.13
C GLU A 136 -7.50 -8.28 0.25
N MET A 137 -8.08 -7.09 0.44
CA MET A 137 -8.84 -6.76 1.65
C MET A 137 -10.19 -7.47 1.69
N GLN A 138 -10.91 -7.56 0.56
CA GLN A 138 -12.21 -8.24 0.45
C GLN A 138 -12.06 -9.77 0.49
N THR A 139 -11.07 -10.28 -0.23
CA THR A 139 -10.78 -11.72 -0.36
C THR A 139 -9.31 -11.98 -0.02
N PRO A 140 -8.95 -12.05 1.27
CA PRO A 140 -7.58 -12.29 1.68
C PRO A 140 -7.07 -13.62 1.13
N THR A 141 -5.92 -13.61 0.45
CA THR A 141 -5.35 -14.83 -0.12
C THR A 141 -5.10 -15.83 1.01
N PRO A 142 -5.72 -17.03 0.98
CA PRO A 142 -5.65 -17.99 2.07
C PRO A 142 -4.21 -18.47 2.26
N HIS A 143 -3.75 -18.43 3.52
CA HIS A 143 -2.37 -18.74 3.85
C HIS A 143 -2.05 -20.20 3.49
N THR A 144 -1.11 -20.37 2.56
CA THR A 144 -0.62 -21.63 1.96
C THR A 144 0.10 -22.57 2.94
N TRP A 145 -0.16 -22.48 4.25
CA TRP A 145 0.35 -23.50 5.19
C TRP A 145 -0.48 -24.78 5.15
N LEU A 146 -1.78 -24.67 4.83
CA LEU A 146 -2.66 -25.82 4.64
C LEU A 146 -2.43 -26.53 3.31
N HIS A 147 -2.25 -25.80 2.21
CA HIS A 147 -1.91 -26.40 0.91
C HIS A 147 -0.56 -27.16 0.95
N ARG A 148 0.41 -26.67 1.72
CA ARG A 148 1.72 -27.33 1.87
C ARG A 148 1.64 -28.60 2.73
N ARG A 149 0.66 -28.70 3.64
CA ARG A 149 0.38 -29.93 4.43
C ARG A 149 -0.49 -30.94 3.68
N LEU A 150 -1.43 -30.48 2.83
CA LEU A 150 -2.27 -31.35 2.01
C LEU A 150 -1.45 -32.02 0.90
N LYS A 151 -0.60 -31.27 0.20
CA LYS A 151 0.31 -31.85 -0.82
C LYS A 151 1.25 -32.91 -0.23
N LYS A 152 1.77 -32.69 0.98
CA LYS A 152 2.63 -33.66 1.68
C LYS A 152 1.89 -34.93 2.15
N ARG A 153 0.55 -34.90 2.29
CA ARG A 153 -0.25 -36.07 2.67
C ARG A 153 -0.75 -36.88 1.48
N GLU A 154 -0.89 -36.26 0.32
CA GLU A 154 -1.26 -36.95 -0.93
C GLU A 154 -0.06 -37.69 -1.51
N ASP A 155 1.14 -37.10 -1.48
CA ASP A 155 2.38 -37.76 -1.92
C ASP A 155 2.77 -38.98 -1.03
N ALA A 156 2.35 -38.98 0.25
CA ALA A 156 2.64 -40.07 1.20
C ALA A 156 1.66 -41.25 1.11
N ARG A 157 0.51 -41.09 0.43
CA ARG A 157 -0.48 -42.18 0.20
C ARG A 157 -0.36 -42.84 -1.16
N GLY A 158 0.35 -42.23 -2.12
CA GLY A 158 0.60 -42.82 -3.44
C GLY A 158 1.76 -43.83 -3.50
N SER A 159 2.58 -43.96 -2.44
CA SER A 159 3.80 -44.79 -2.44
C SER A 159 3.72 -46.01 -1.51
N ARG A 160 2.54 -46.65 -1.41
CA ARG A 160 2.37 -47.97 -0.78
C ARG A 160 1.47 -48.83 -1.66
N GLY A 161 2.05 -49.36 -2.71
CA GLY A 161 1.33 -50.21 -3.65
C GLY A 161 2.22 -50.74 -4.77
N ASN A 162 3.35 -51.38 -4.43
CA ASN A 162 3.89 -52.43 -5.30
C ASN A 162 4.74 -53.42 -4.50
N SER A 163 4.07 -54.26 -3.71
CA SER A 163 4.59 -55.57 -3.35
C SER A 163 3.76 -56.58 -4.13
N GLY A 164 4.23 -56.86 -5.34
CA GLY A 164 3.60 -57.75 -6.31
C GLY A 164 4.68 -58.52 -7.04
N ASN A 165 5.08 -59.63 -6.42
CA ASN A 165 5.58 -60.88 -6.98
C ASN A 165 5.47 -61.02 -8.51
N ILE A 166 6.48 -61.61 -9.17
CA ILE A 166 6.38 -62.69 -10.18
C ILE A 166 7.79 -63.04 -10.69
N LEU A 167 8.18 -64.29 -10.40
CA LEU A 167 9.13 -65.21 -11.06
C LEU A 167 10.61 -64.82 -11.22
#